data_AF-A0A3E3IC35-F1
#
_entry.id   AF-A0A3E3IC35-F1
#
_cell.length_a   1.000
_cell.length_b   1.000
_cell.length_c   1.000
_cell.angle_alpha   90.00
_cell.angle_beta   90.00
_cell.angle_gamma   90.00
#
_symmetry.space_group_name_H-M   'P 1'
#
loop_
_entity.id
_entity.type
_entity.pdbx_description
1 polymer ?
#
loop_
_entity_poly.entity_id
_entity_poly.type
_entity_poly.pdbx_seq_one_letter_code
_entity_poly.pdbx_strand_id
1 'polypeptide(L)'
;MIRTLVLNDGTEIMMEDNSTIRNARVLSASKAEMVSTWDKFTNANLKKVETHIDGEFSGGYSELVLDDETSVVQADGKILTEYHLREKTELEILRERVAALEAGQGVQDGAIDDLGIVTSSLAEKVEGGQA
;
A
#
# COMPACT_ATOMS: atom_id res chain seq x y z
N MET A 1 -4.75 27.50 -8.21
CA MET A 1 -5.55 26.35 -8.66
C MET A 1 -5.19 25.25 -7.70
N ILE A 2 -6.10 24.85 -6.82
CA ILE A 2 -5.78 23.96 -5.70
C ILE A 2 -5.56 22.56 -6.26
N ARG A 3 -4.40 21.98 -5.97
CA ARG A 3 -4.10 20.59 -6.33
C ARG A 3 -4.19 19.71 -5.09
N THR A 4 -4.89 18.59 -5.23
CA THR A 4 -5.08 17.63 -4.14
C THR A 4 -4.70 16.24 -4.61
N LEU A 5 -3.98 15.52 -3.77
CA LEU A 5 -3.74 14.09 -3.91
C LEU A 5 -4.75 13.34 -3.04
N VAL A 6 -5.49 12.41 -3.63
CA VAL A 6 -6.47 11.59 -2.92
C VAL A 6 -5.95 10.16 -2.87
N LEU A 7 -5.70 9.65 -1.66
CA LEU A 7 -5.20 8.30 -1.42
C LEU A 7 -6.32 7.26 -1.44
N ASN A 8 -5.97 5.97 -1.46
CA ASN A 8 -6.95 4.88 -1.56
C ASN A 8 -7.95 4.84 -0.39
N ASP A 9 -7.56 5.32 0.80
CA ASP A 9 -8.43 5.43 1.97
C ASP A 9 -9.33 6.68 1.97
N GLY A 10 -9.24 7.51 0.91
CA GLY A 10 -9.95 8.78 0.79
C GLY A 10 -9.25 9.95 1.48
N THR A 11 -8.05 9.76 2.05
CA THR A 11 -7.27 10.87 2.61
C THR A 11 -6.90 11.85 1.51
N GLU A 12 -7.18 13.14 1.74
CA GLU A 12 -6.79 14.23 0.86
C GLU A 12 -5.53 14.93 1.37
N ILE A 13 -4.57 15.14 0.48
CA ILE A 13 -3.32 15.86 0.76
C ILE A 13 -3.22 17.04 -0.20
N MET A 14 -3.19 18.25 0.36
CA MET A 14 -3.02 19.48 -0.42
C MET A 14 -1.57 19.57 -0.94
N MET A 15 -1.44 19.86 -2.22
CA MET A 15 -0.17 19.97 -2.92
C MET A 15 0.10 21.39 -3.40
N GLU A 16 1.37 21.76 -3.49
CA GLU A 16 1.80 23.03 -4.07
C GLU A 16 1.50 23.08 -5.58
N ASP A 17 1.38 24.28 -6.14
CA ASP A 17 1.01 24.53 -7.55
C ASP A 17 1.97 23.89 -8.59
N ASN A 18 3.19 23.54 -8.23
CA ASN A 18 4.15 22.89 -9.14
C ASN A 18 4.28 21.38 -8.91
N SER A 19 3.41 20.79 -8.10
CA SER A 19 3.42 19.36 -7.81
C SER A 19 2.91 18.54 -8.98
N THR A 20 3.50 17.36 -9.13
CA THR A 20 3.03 16.31 -10.03
C THR A 20 2.87 15.02 -9.25
N ILE A 21 2.26 13.99 -9.84
CA ILE A 21 2.21 12.68 -9.17
C ILE A 21 3.61 12.14 -8.87
N ARG A 22 4.61 12.42 -9.72
CA ARG A 22 5.99 11.91 -9.57
C ARG A 22 6.86 12.73 -8.62
N ASN A 23 6.42 13.93 -8.29
CA ASN A 23 7.08 14.82 -7.32
C ASN A 23 5.94 15.61 -6.66
N ALA A 24 5.34 14.99 -5.63
CA ALA A 24 4.27 15.58 -4.87
C ALA A 24 4.87 16.49 -3.81
N ARG A 25 4.64 17.80 -3.92
CA ARG A 25 5.22 18.80 -3.02
C ARG A 25 4.19 19.22 -2.00
N VAL A 26 4.48 19.02 -0.73
CA VAL A 26 3.58 19.33 0.37
C VAL A 26 4.28 20.28 1.33
N LEU A 27 3.59 21.37 1.66
CA LEU A 27 4.04 22.33 2.65
C LEU A 27 3.38 22.02 4.00
N SER A 28 4.18 21.67 5.00
CA SER A 28 3.73 21.38 6.36
C SER A 28 4.11 22.51 7.31
N ALA A 29 3.25 22.85 8.27
CA ALA A 29 3.55 23.92 9.23
C ALA A 29 4.57 23.50 10.28
N SER A 30 4.77 22.19 10.47
CA SER A 30 5.73 21.64 11.44
C SER A 30 6.29 20.29 10.99
N LYS A 31 7.35 19.84 11.68
CA LYS A 31 7.91 18.50 11.51
C LYS A 31 6.91 17.39 11.85
N ALA A 32 6.07 17.60 12.85
CA ALA A 32 5.06 16.62 13.24
C ALA A 32 3.99 16.45 12.14
N GLU A 33 3.55 17.55 11.54
CA GLU A 33 2.62 17.50 10.40
C GLU A 33 3.24 16.84 9.19
N MET A 34 4.50 17.17 8.87
CA MET A 34 5.23 16.54 7.76
C MET A 34 5.29 15.01 7.94
N VAL A 35 5.68 14.54 9.13
CA VAL A 35 5.74 13.10 9.44
C VAL A 35 4.35 12.48 9.36
N SER A 36 3.31 13.16 9.88
CA SER A 36 1.94 12.66 9.79
C SER A 36 1.45 12.54 8.35
N THR A 37 1.87 13.43 7.44
CA THR A 37 1.59 13.29 6.00
C THR A 37 2.38 12.12 5.43
N TRP A 38 3.66 12.01 5.77
CA TRP A 38 4.51 10.92 5.31
C TRP A 38 3.96 9.54 5.69
N ASP A 39 3.49 9.38 6.93
CA ASP A 39 2.88 8.15 7.44
C ASP A 39 1.65 7.69 6.63
N LYS A 40 1.04 8.58 5.82
CA LYS A 40 -0.07 8.22 4.94
C LYS A 40 0.36 7.53 3.65
N PHE A 41 1.62 7.66 3.22
CA PHE A 41 2.16 7.01 2.02
C PHE A 41 2.50 5.54 2.25
N THR A 42 1.53 4.78 2.75
CA THR A 42 1.64 3.32 2.91
C THR A 42 1.34 2.60 1.60
N ASN A 43 1.84 1.35 1.47
CA ASN A 43 1.51 0.51 0.33
C ASN A 43 -0.01 0.37 0.11
N ALA A 44 -0.81 0.31 1.17
CA ALA A 44 -2.27 0.21 1.06
C ALA A 44 -2.90 1.49 0.49
N ASN A 45 -2.41 2.65 0.93
CA ASN A 45 -2.89 3.95 0.48
C ASN A 45 -2.43 4.31 -0.93
N LEU A 46 -1.29 3.77 -1.35
CA LEU A 46 -0.70 3.98 -2.68
C LEU A 46 -1.21 2.99 -3.75
N LYS A 47 -2.03 2.00 -3.40
CA LYS A 47 -2.65 1.07 -4.37
C LYS A 47 -3.48 1.77 -5.44
N LYS A 48 -4.19 2.82 -5.04
CA LYS A 48 -4.98 3.67 -5.93
C LYS A 48 -4.86 5.10 -5.45
N VAL A 49 -4.44 5.99 -6.32
CA VAL A 49 -4.25 7.41 -6.01
C VAL A 49 -4.86 8.23 -7.13
N GLU A 50 -5.54 9.31 -6.76
CA GLU A 50 -6.12 10.26 -7.71
C GLU A 50 -5.51 11.63 -7.51
N THR A 51 -5.38 12.38 -8.60
CA THR A 51 -5.03 13.80 -8.55
C THR A 51 -6.27 14.61 -8.89
N HIS A 52 -6.52 15.64 -8.10
CA HIS A 52 -7.67 16.52 -8.27
C HIS A 52 -7.19 17.97 -8.44
N ILE A 53 -7.90 18.73 -9.26
CA ILE A 53 -7.66 20.13 -9.54
C ILE A 53 -8.95 20.89 -9.22
N ASP A 54 -8.89 21.83 -8.28
CA ASP A 54 -10.04 22.60 -7.77
C ASP A 54 -11.22 21.68 -7.35
N GLY A 55 -10.90 20.48 -6.84
CA GLY A 55 -11.87 19.46 -6.40
C GLY A 55 -12.40 18.54 -7.50
N GLU A 56 -11.97 18.73 -8.75
CA GLU A 56 -12.35 17.85 -9.87
C GLU A 56 -11.24 16.84 -10.18
N PHE A 57 -11.65 15.61 -10.52
CA PHE A 57 -10.73 14.57 -10.94
C PHE A 57 -9.91 14.99 -12.17
N SER A 58 -8.59 14.88 -12.08
CA SER A 58 -7.65 15.22 -13.16
C SER A 58 -6.81 14.02 -13.62
N GLY A 59 -6.66 12.98 -12.81
CA GLY A 59 -5.85 11.81 -13.13
C GLY A 59 -5.93 10.71 -12.07
N GLY A 60 -5.64 9.48 -12.47
CA GLY A 60 -5.67 8.31 -11.60
C GLY A 60 -4.47 7.40 -11.86
N TYR A 61 -3.94 6.83 -10.78
CA TYR A 61 -2.72 6.02 -10.75
C TYR A 61 -2.93 4.81 -9.86
N SER A 62 -2.29 3.70 -10.20
CA SER A 62 -2.43 2.44 -9.46
C SER A 62 -1.06 1.86 -9.13
N GLU A 63 -1.00 1.10 -8.04
CA GLU A 63 0.21 0.40 -7.61
C GLU A 63 1.41 1.35 -7.50
N LEU A 64 1.21 2.52 -6.88
CA LEU A 64 2.30 3.44 -6.60
C LEU A 64 3.14 2.93 -5.41
N VAL A 65 4.37 3.41 -5.36
CA VAL A 65 5.28 3.27 -4.22
C VAL A 65 6.01 4.60 -4.03
N LEU A 66 6.27 4.94 -2.76
CA LEU A 66 7.17 6.03 -2.42
C LEU A 66 8.61 5.56 -2.64
N ASP A 67 9.33 6.20 -3.56
CA ASP A 67 10.72 5.88 -3.88
C ASP A 67 11.67 6.54 -2.88
N ASP A 68 11.52 7.86 -2.73
CA ASP A 68 12.26 8.68 -1.78
C ASP A 68 11.49 9.94 -1.41
N GLU A 69 11.94 10.59 -0.35
CA GLU A 69 11.50 11.90 0.09
C GLU A 69 12.66 12.87 0.32
N THR A 70 12.44 14.14 0.03
CA THR A 70 13.39 15.21 0.35
C THR A 70 12.66 16.37 1.05
N SER A 71 13.10 16.71 2.26
CA SER A 71 12.52 17.81 3.05
C SER A 71 13.49 18.97 3.22
N VAL A 72 12.99 20.20 3.08
CA VAL A 72 13.72 21.44 3.32
C VAL A 72 12.94 22.31 4.31
N VAL A 73 13.61 22.73 5.38
CA VAL A 73 13.07 23.73 6.32
C VAL A 73 13.20 25.11 5.68
N GLN A 74 12.08 25.80 5.53
CA GLN A 74 12.00 27.15 4.98
C GLN A 74 12.35 28.20 6.04
N ALA A 75 12.63 29.43 5.59
CA ALA A 75 13.01 30.53 6.47
C ALA A 75 11.92 30.90 7.49
N ASP A 76 10.65 30.60 7.19
CA ASP A 76 9.50 30.81 8.09
C ASP A 76 9.27 29.63 9.06
N GLY A 77 10.14 28.61 9.04
CA GLY A 77 10.07 27.43 9.89
C GLY A 77 9.15 26.32 9.37
N LYS A 78 8.43 26.54 8.25
CA LYS A 78 7.66 25.48 7.59
C LYS A 78 8.58 24.47 6.92
N ILE A 79 8.04 23.31 6.58
CA ILE A 79 8.77 22.24 5.92
C ILE A 79 8.13 21.98 4.58
N LEU A 80 8.88 22.22 3.51
CA LEU A 80 8.52 21.78 2.18
C LEU A 80 9.10 20.39 1.98
N THR A 81 8.24 19.41 1.68
CA THR A 81 8.66 18.04 1.40
C THR A 81 8.24 17.65 0.00
N GLU A 82 9.19 17.09 -0.75
CA GLU A 82 8.96 16.48 -2.04
C GLU A 82 8.92 14.96 -1.86
N TYR A 83 7.78 14.35 -2.19
CA TYR A 83 7.59 12.90 -2.17
C TYR A 83 7.65 12.39 -3.61
N HIS A 84 8.63 11.52 -3.90
CA HIS A 84 8.81 10.95 -5.22
C HIS A 84 8.04 9.64 -5.33
N LEU A 85 6.88 9.69 -6.00
CA LEU A 85 6.06 8.51 -6.23
C LEU A 85 6.33 7.94 -7.62
N ARG A 86 6.43 6.62 -7.69
CA ARG A 86 6.52 5.89 -8.96
C ARG A 86 5.55 4.72 -8.97
N GLU A 87 5.14 4.31 -10.16
CA GLU A 87 4.46 3.03 -10.32
C GLU A 87 5.44 1.90 -10.00
N LYS A 88 4.93 0.86 -9.35
CA LYS A 88 5.65 -0.39 -9.20
C LYS A 88 5.95 -0.96 -10.59
N THR A 89 7.13 -1.54 -10.70
CA THR A 89 7.50 -2.35 -11.86
C THR A 89 6.66 -3.63 -11.89
N GLU A 90 6.48 -4.21 -13.08
CA GLU A 90 5.79 -5.49 -13.24
C GLU A 90 6.43 -6.60 -12.39
N LEU A 91 7.74 -6.55 -12.20
CA LEU A 91 8.48 -7.52 -11.38
C LEU A 91 8.18 -7.37 -9.89
N GLU A 92 8.04 -6.15 -9.37
CA GLU A 92 7.62 -5.92 -7.98
C GLU A 92 6.21 -6.46 -7.74
N ILE A 93 5.28 -6.16 -8.65
CA ILE A 93 3.90 -6.66 -8.59
C ILE A 93 3.88 -8.19 -8.64
N LEU A 94 4.68 -8.79 -9.53
CA LEU A 94 4.74 -10.24 -9.66
C LEU A 94 5.29 -10.91 -8.39
N ARG A 95 6.34 -10.35 -7.78
CA ARG A 95 6.91 -10.85 -6.52
C ARG A 95 5.89 -10.81 -5.38
N GLU A 96 5.13 -9.72 -5.24
CA GLU A 96 4.08 -9.62 -4.23
C GLU A 96 2.98 -10.69 -4.44
N ARG A 97 2.58 -10.91 -5.69
CA ARG A 97 1.60 -11.95 -6.04
C ARG A 97 2.10 -13.36 -5.75
N VAL A 98 3.36 -13.66 -6.08
CA VAL A 98 3.99 -14.95 -5.79
C VAL A 98 4.04 -15.19 -4.28
N ALA A 99 4.50 -14.22 -3.50
CA ALA A 99 4.57 -14.33 -2.05
C ALA A 99 3.17 -14.57 -1.43
N ALA A 100 2.13 -13.88 -1.93
CA ALA A 100 0.76 -14.11 -1.47
C ALA A 100 0.24 -15.52 -1.80
N LEU A 101 0.60 -16.05 -2.97
CA LEU A 101 0.24 -17.42 -3.37
C LEU A 101 0.96 -18.47 -2.51
N GLU A 102 2.27 -18.30 -2.29
CA GLU A 102 3.07 -19.21 -1.45
C GLU A 102 2.57 -19.24 0.00
N ALA A 103 2.21 -18.09 0.57
CA ALA A 103 1.60 -18.02 1.90
C ALA A 103 0.24 -18.76 1.96
N GLY A 104 -0.56 -18.65 0.91
CA GLY A 104 -1.84 -19.37 0.80
C GLY A 104 -1.66 -20.88 0.68
N GLN A 105 -0.63 -21.34 -0.02
CA GLN A 105 -0.29 -22.77 -0.12
C GLN A 105 0.10 -23.37 1.23
N GLY A 106 0.91 -22.67 2.03
CA GLY A 106 1.27 -23.16 3.37
C GLY A 106 0.07 -23.39 4.29
N VAL A 107 -0.98 -22.56 4.19
CA VAL A 107 -2.24 -22.77 4.92
C VAL A 107 -2.99 -24.01 4.41
N GLN A 108 -3.00 -24.22 3.10
CA GLN A 108 -3.64 -25.39 2.49
C GLN A 108 -2.90 -26.69 2.83
N ASP A 109 -1.58 -26.70 2.80
CA ASP A 109 -0.77 -27.87 3.13
C ASP A 109 -1.02 -28.35 4.57
N GLY A 110 -1.12 -27.42 5.53
CA GLY A 110 -1.49 -27.74 6.90
C GLY A 110 -2.90 -28.34 7.01
N ALA A 111 -3.88 -27.76 6.32
CA ALA A 111 -5.24 -28.31 6.30
C ALA A 111 -5.32 -29.70 5.65
N ILE A 112 -4.49 -29.97 4.63
CA ILE A 112 -4.38 -31.28 3.98
C ILE A 112 -3.76 -32.31 4.92
N ASP A 113 -2.73 -31.93 5.67
CA ASP A 113 -2.11 -32.81 6.68
C ASP A 113 -3.12 -33.22 7.76
N ASP A 114 -3.89 -32.26 8.29
CA ASP A 114 -4.97 -32.50 9.25
C ASP A 114 -6.02 -33.47 8.68
N LEU A 115 -6.42 -33.30 7.40
CA LEU A 115 -7.34 -34.24 6.74
C LEU A 115 -6.73 -35.64 6.59
N GLY A 116 -5.43 -35.75 6.33
CA GLY A 116 -4.69 -37.01 6.33
C GLY A 116 -4.78 -37.74 7.68
N ILE A 117 -4.63 -37.00 8.78
CA ILE A 117 -4.75 -37.54 10.14
C ILE A 117 -6.19 -38.02 10.41
N VAL A 118 -7.20 -37.21 10.05
CA VAL A 118 -8.61 -37.55 10.27
C VAL A 118 -9.04 -38.75 9.45
N THR A 119 -8.65 -38.81 8.18
CA THR A 119 -8.97 -39.94 7.29
C THR A 119 -8.29 -41.23 7.75
N SER A 120 -7.03 -41.17 8.21
CA SER A 120 -6.34 -42.31 8.81
C SER A 120 -7.05 -42.80 10.07
N SER A 121 -7.43 -41.87 10.95
CA SER A 121 -8.19 -42.18 12.18
C SER A 121 -9.57 -42.80 11.88
N LEU A 122 -10.22 -42.37 10.78
CA LEU A 122 -11.49 -42.94 10.34
C LEU A 122 -11.29 -44.35 9.78
N ALA A 123 -10.26 -44.57 8.97
CA ALA A 123 -9.91 -45.87 8.43
C ALA A 123 -9.64 -46.89 9.56
N GLU A 124 -8.84 -46.52 10.56
CA GLU A 124 -8.58 -47.37 11.73
C GLU A 124 -9.87 -47.74 12.49
N LYS A 125 -10.80 -46.80 12.66
CA LYS A 125 -12.09 -47.07 13.32
C LYS A 125 -13.01 -47.98 12.51
N VAL A 126 -12.98 -47.88 11.18
CA VAL A 126 -13.78 -48.74 10.29
C VAL A 126 -13.22 -50.15 10.26
N GLU A 127 -11.88 -50.31 10.21
CA GLU A 127 -11.21 -51.62 10.23
C GLU A 127 -11.30 -52.30 11.61
N GLY A 128 -11.18 -51.54 12.71
CA GLY A 128 -11.34 -52.05 14.08
C GLY A 128 -12.79 -52.32 14.50
N GLY A 129 -13.78 -51.94 13.67
CA GLY A 129 -15.21 -52.11 13.92
C GLY A 129 -15.80 -53.44 13.41
N GLN A 130 -14.98 -54.32 12.81
CA GLN A 130 -15.39 -55.67 12.44
C GLN A 130 -14.93 -56.67 13.53
N ALA A 131 -15.77 -56.83 14.56
CA ALA A 131 -15.76 -57.97 15.47
C ALA A 131 -17.20 -58.36 15.81
#